data_AF-A0A962MA94-F1
#
_entry.id   AF-A0A962MA94-F1
#
_cell.length_a   1.000
_cell.length_b   1.000
_cell.length_c   1.000
_cell.angle_alpha   90.00
_cell.angle_beta   90.00
_cell.angle_gamma   90.00
#
_symmetry.space_group_name_H-M   'P 1'
#
loop_
_entity.id
_entity.type
_entity.pdbx_description
1 polymer ?
#
loop_
_entity_poly.entity_id
_entity_poly.type
_entity_poly.pdbx_seq_one_letter_code
_entity_poly.pdbx_strand_id
1 'polypeptide(L)'
;LVNTYPELETLILGILNPIDINDAVEAENGALLYCGNYYRKKITSGLGERFSFVKRNEVGLNDPKLIEEQETSLLPSLEKWVKAFLTRWYLRDFFLIEDVYLHTVLSNMFSAIPAFIFNHRLSKCFTEEVHSFHIKSFLESHGKLGKYINSLPLKQLMFLYRNVRWIEKNTGKEETFKLLVDNLATPSGVPLTSYKLKHNLANQPEEYYPLPLLQREVINFIQTGSRFTTFSIHQMLNKEKDLALSNAEDIDNRTEKAIYKLQRSLDSEFPTKIIESDMIDKTNSHPYKLFDMLFNLWIYAVSENLYTANIFVTNPRTSDKILLNPLNALILAIYCINKGYAGTAPINAPDMVARNIPKVLGSDLSYLLTKVESSRINLSKINELVGVNKTIDTVITSSDLFFAKGKELHTQFIARYNFIAKHSFAKTHAQLRRIMGKLYYLEKNCVLNTGNTTYQNWLNNNGFVLDEFTKEDLINLGMELINKTTGYSVNSQKEKAELQEAVIEIMKQFSSYSVQYIYDISPANTILVNTNNLRPDNVVSKLRAKAKFPFNLNNIRNVYFRPNSVINPVSIT
;
A
#
# COMPACT_ATOMS: atom_id res chain seq x y z
N LEU A 1 -9.12 -25.17 -19.87
CA LEU A 1 -9.21 -25.78 -18.53
C LEU A 1 -9.36 -24.72 -17.45
N VAL A 2 -8.32 -23.94 -17.11
CA VAL A 2 -8.47 -22.84 -16.12
C VAL A 2 -9.52 -21.81 -16.56
N ASN A 3 -9.54 -21.41 -17.84
CA ASN A 3 -10.59 -20.54 -18.40
C ASN A 3 -12.01 -21.13 -18.34
N THR A 4 -12.13 -22.44 -18.22
CA THR A 4 -13.41 -23.18 -18.29
C THR A 4 -13.94 -23.50 -16.89
N TYR A 5 -13.04 -23.72 -15.93
CA TYR A 5 -13.33 -24.03 -14.53
C TYR A 5 -12.47 -23.14 -13.61
N PRO A 6 -12.80 -21.85 -13.50
CA PRO A 6 -11.98 -20.90 -12.74
C PRO A 6 -11.90 -21.24 -11.25
N GLU A 7 -12.94 -21.87 -10.67
CA GLU A 7 -12.94 -22.26 -9.24
C GLU A 7 -12.06 -23.48 -8.94
N LEU A 8 -11.72 -24.28 -9.95
CA LEU A 8 -10.84 -25.44 -9.83
C LEU A 8 -9.41 -25.12 -10.28
N GLU A 9 -9.08 -23.84 -10.46
CA GLU A 9 -7.76 -23.39 -10.91
C GLU A 9 -6.62 -23.98 -10.08
N THR A 10 -6.75 -24.03 -8.75
CA THR A 10 -5.72 -24.60 -7.85
C THR A 10 -5.56 -26.11 -7.99
N LEU A 11 -6.63 -26.85 -8.30
CA LEU A 11 -6.57 -28.28 -8.59
C LEU A 11 -5.94 -28.52 -9.96
N ILE A 12 -6.40 -27.77 -10.97
CA ILE A 12 -5.88 -27.84 -12.35
C ILE A 12 -4.40 -27.49 -12.37
N LEU A 13 -3.97 -26.46 -11.65
CA LEU A 13 -2.56 -26.08 -11.53
C LEU A 13 -1.76 -27.02 -10.63
N GLY A 14 -2.37 -27.71 -9.66
CA GLY A 14 -1.71 -28.81 -8.94
C GLY A 14 -1.43 -30.02 -9.84
N ILE A 15 -2.28 -30.24 -10.85
CA ILE A 15 -2.07 -31.26 -11.89
C ILE A 15 -1.07 -30.77 -12.95
N LEU A 16 -1.14 -29.51 -13.36
CA LEU A 16 -0.29 -28.93 -14.42
C LEU A 16 1.11 -28.52 -13.95
N ASN A 17 1.26 -28.12 -12.69
CA ASN A 17 2.54 -27.81 -12.04
C ASN A 17 2.76 -28.80 -10.89
N PRO A 18 3.19 -30.04 -11.21
CA PRO A 18 3.39 -31.07 -10.22
C PRO A 18 4.48 -30.67 -9.22
N ILE A 19 4.39 -31.25 -8.03
CA ILE A 19 5.46 -31.22 -7.04
C ILE A 19 6.75 -31.78 -7.67
N ASP A 20 7.89 -31.31 -7.18
CA ASP A 20 9.19 -31.82 -7.62
C ASP A 20 9.18 -33.35 -7.61
N ILE A 21 9.56 -33.95 -8.72
CA ILE A 21 9.47 -35.40 -8.90
C ILE A 21 10.29 -36.14 -7.84
N ASN A 22 11.38 -35.54 -7.36
CA ASN A 22 12.22 -36.14 -6.31
C ASN A 22 11.47 -36.12 -4.97
N ASP A 23 10.81 -35.01 -4.63
CA ASP A 23 10.00 -34.90 -3.42
C ASP A 23 8.79 -35.87 -3.45
N ALA A 24 8.23 -36.11 -4.63
CA ALA A 24 7.12 -37.05 -4.82
C ALA A 24 7.57 -38.52 -4.72
N VAL A 25 8.74 -38.88 -5.26
CA VAL A 25 9.29 -40.24 -5.21
C VAL A 25 9.80 -40.59 -3.81
N GLU A 26 10.36 -39.63 -3.08
CA GLU A 26 10.79 -39.82 -1.68
C GLU A 26 9.60 -39.90 -0.70
N ALA A 27 8.39 -39.54 -1.11
CA ALA A 27 7.23 -39.50 -0.23
C ALA A 27 6.73 -40.92 0.12
N GLU A 28 6.53 -41.15 1.41
CA GLU A 28 5.93 -42.39 1.91
C GLU A 28 4.47 -42.55 1.45
N ASN A 29 3.98 -43.79 1.40
CA ASN A 29 2.58 -44.08 1.13
C ASN A 29 1.66 -43.32 2.10
N GLY A 30 0.67 -42.60 1.55
CA GLY A 30 -0.26 -41.78 2.33
C GLY A 30 0.29 -40.41 2.76
N ALA A 31 1.49 -40.02 2.32
CA ALA A 31 1.98 -38.66 2.51
C ALA A 31 1.15 -37.65 1.71
N LEU A 32 0.86 -36.50 2.34
CA LEU A 32 0.23 -35.40 1.66
C LEU A 32 1.27 -34.66 0.82
N LEU A 33 0.99 -34.58 -0.48
CA LEU A 33 1.82 -33.92 -1.47
C LEU A 33 1.37 -32.45 -1.63
N TYR A 34 0.08 -32.24 -1.90
CA TYR A 34 -0.53 -30.93 -2.12
C TYR A 34 -1.85 -30.80 -1.37
N CYS A 35 -2.08 -29.66 -0.70
CA CYS A 35 -3.37 -29.33 -0.10
C CYS A 35 -3.52 -27.81 0.06
N GLY A 36 -4.61 -27.24 -0.43
CA GLY A 36 -4.99 -25.84 -0.12
C GLY A 36 -3.88 -24.81 -0.40
N ASN A 37 -3.20 -24.92 -1.55
CA ASN A 37 -2.07 -24.07 -1.95
C ASN A 37 -0.76 -24.28 -1.18
N TYR A 38 -0.65 -25.33 -0.37
CA TYR A 38 0.59 -25.77 0.26
C TYR A 38 1.15 -27.01 -0.44
N TYR A 39 2.46 -27.02 -0.68
CA TYR A 39 3.18 -28.17 -1.24
C TYR A 39 4.17 -28.73 -0.21
N ARG A 40 4.35 -30.04 -0.24
CA ARG A 40 5.41 -30.71 0.51
C ARG A 40 6.77 -30.31 -0.08
N LYS A 41 7.69 -29.89 0.78
CA LYS A 41 9.07 -29.61 0.42
C LYS A 41 10.03 -30.19 1.45
N LYS A 42 11.12 -30.79 1.00
CA LYS A 42 12.23 -31.17 1.86
C LYS A 42 13.03 -29.92 2.25
N ILE A 43 13.13 -29.65 3.56
CA ILE A 43 13.93 -28.55 4.10
C ILE A 43 15.12 -29.15 4.84
N THR A 44 16.32 -28.88 4.33
CA THR A 44 17.59 -29.19 4.99
C THR A 44 17.93 -28.05 5.94
N SER A 45 17.93 -28.31 7.24
CA SER A 45 18.34 -27.35 8.29
C SER A 45 19.49 -27.93 9.10
N GLY A 46 20.14 -27.11 9.95
CA GLY A 46 21.20 -27.60 10.86
C GLY A 46 20.74 -28.67 11.88
N LEU A 47 19.43 -28.92 11.98
CA LEU A 47 18.77 -29.94 12.79
C LEU A 47 18.46 -31.23 12.01
N GLY A 48 18.88 -31.34 10.75
CA GLY A 48 18.61 -32.46 9.86
C GLY A 48 17.63 -32.14 8.73
N GLU A 49 17.32 -33.16 7.93
CA GLU A 49 16.35 -33.10 6.84
C GLU A 49 14.95 -33.39 7.35
N ARG A 50 14.00 -32.49 7.10
CA ARG A 50 12.59 -32.69 7.43
C ARG A 50 11.69 -32.21 6.31
N PHE A 51 10.56 -32.88 6.14
CA PHE A 51 9.50 -32.40 5.26
C PHE A 51 8.69 -31.30 5.97
N SER A 52 8.37 -30.25 5.22
CA SER A 52 7.50 -29.17 5.68
C SER A 52 6.55 -28.76 4.55
N PHE A 53 5.41 -28.18 4.92
CA PHE A 53 4.46 -27.64 3.97
C PHE A 53 4.78 -26.16 3.72
N VAL A 54 5.08 -25.83 2.48
CA VAL A 54 5.40 -24.46 2.07
C VAL A 54 4.25 -23.92 1.24
N LYS A 55 3.79 -22.70 1.56
CA LYS A 55 2.77 -22.01 0.80
C LYS A 55 3.31 -21.62 -0.58
N ARG A 56 2.51 -21.80 -1.62
CA ARG A 56 2.86 -21.38 -2.98
C ARG A 56 2.71 -19.86 -3.11
N ASN A 57 3.81 -19.19 -3.42
CA ASN A 57 3.86 -17.74 -3.65
C ASN A 57 4.14 -17.45 -5.13
N GLU A 58 3.23 -17.87 -6.02
CA GLU A 58 3.30 -17.51 -7.43
C GLU A 58 2.44 -16.27 -7.72
N VAL A 59 3.02 -15.32 -8.44
CA VAL A 59 2.37 -14.04 -8.77
C VAL A 59 1.29 -14.27 -9.83
N GLY A 60 0.05 -13.88 -9.54
CA GLY A 60 -1.08 -13.99 -10.48
C GLY A 60 -2.03 -15.17 -10.23
N LEU A 61 -1.75 -15.99 -9.21
CA LEU A 61 -2.67 -17.06 -8.76
C LEU A 61 -3.72 -16.48 -7.80
N ASN A 62 -5.00 -16.74 -8.07
CA ASN A 62 -6.06 -16.44 -7.11
C ASN A 62 -6.14 -17.56 -6.06
N ASP A 63 -5.44 -17.39 -4.93
CA ASP A 63 -5.51 -18.34 -3.81
C ASP A 63 -6.84 -18.17 -3.06
N PRO A 64 -7.70 -19.21 -2.98
CA PRO A 64 -8.93 -19.16 -2.23
C PRO A 64 -8.73 -19.02 -0.71
N LYS A 65 -7.49 -19.07 -0.20
CA LYS A 65 -7.12 -18.89 1.22
C LYS A 65 -7.92 -19.79 2.17
N LEU A 66 -8.06 -21.07 1.80
CA LEU A 66 -8.86 -22.05 2.56
C LEU A 66 -8.22 -22.47 3.89
N ILE A 67 -6.89 -22.36 3.99
CA ILE A 67 -6.10 -22.64 5.18
C ILE A 67 -5.40 -21.34 5.60
N GLU A 68 -5.60 -20.96 6.85
CA GLU A 68 -5.07 -19.70 7.39
C GLU A 68 -3.60 -19.85 7.78
N GLU A 69 -2.86 -18.74 7.78
CA GLU A 69 -1.40 -18.76 7.98
C GLU A 69 -1.01 -19.24 9.38
N GLN A 70 -1.86 -19.04 10.38
CA GLN A 70 -1.64 -19.53 11.74
C GLN A 70 -2.00 -21.01 11.94
N GLU A 71 -2.67 -21.69 11.00
CA GLU A 71 -3.08 -23.10 11.12
C GLU A 71 -1.93 -24.08 10.83
N THR A 72 -0.78 -23.90 11.48
CA THR A 72 0.45 -24.64 11.13
C THR A 72 0.34 -26.15 11.38
N SER A 73 -0.40 -26.55 12.42
CA SER A 73 -0.54 -27.95 12.78
C SER A 73 -1.58 -28.73 11.95
N LEU A 74 -2.40 -28.08 11.11
CA LEU A 74 -3.52 -28.73 10.42
C LEU A 74 -3.04 -29.82 9.45
N LEU A 75 -2.12 -29.46 8.55
CA LEU A 75 -1.62 -30.39 7.52
C LEU A 75 -0.80 -31.55 8.09
N PRO A 76 0.13 -31.35 9.05
CA PRO A 76 0.83 -32.46 9.70
C PRO A 76 -0.12 -33.43 10.43
N SER A 77 -1.13 -32.91 11.13
CA SER A 77 -2.13 -33.73 11.80
C SER A 77 -2.99 -34.51 10.82
N LEU A 78 -3.36 -33.90 9.69
CA LEU A 78 -4.11 -34.55 8.62
C LEU A 78 -3.30 -35.69 7.98
N GLU A 79 -2.02 -35.48 7.68
CA GLU A 79 -1.14 -36.53 7.14
C GLU A 79 -1.04 -37.71 8.12
N LYS A 80 -0.84 -37.43 9.41
CA LYS A 80 -0.79 -38.48 10.45
C LYS A 80 -2.09 -39.27 10.50
N TRP A 81 -3.24 -38.61 10.39
CA TRP A 81 -4.54 -39.26 10.36
C TRP A 81 -4.74 -40.11 9.11
N VAL A 82 -4.36 -39.60 7.93
CA VAL A 82 -4.43 -40.36 6.66
C VAL A 82 -3.57 -41.62 6.73
N LYS A 83 -2.32 -41.51 7.18
CA LYS A 83 -1.44 -42.67 7.38
C LYS A 83 -2.05 -43.68 8.36
N ALA A 84 -2.57 -43.21 9.50
CA ALA A 84 -3.23 -44.09 10.47
C ALA A 84 -4.47 -44.79 9.86
N PHE A 85 -5.27 -44.07 9.07
CA PHE A 85 -6.43 -44.64 8.38
C PHE A 85 -6.01 -45.74 7.40
N LEU A 86 -5.03 -45.48 6.54
CA LEU A 86 -4.52 -46.46 5.58
C LEU A 86 -3.92 -47.67 6.30
N THR A 87 -3.09 -47.48 7.33
CA THR A 87 -2.51 -48.62 8.07
C THR A 87 -3.55 -49.53 8.72
N ARG A 88 -4.73 -48.98 9.08
CA ARG A 88 -5.80 -49.75 9.72
C ARG A 88 -6.75 -50.40 8.72
N TRP A 89 -7.09 -49.70 7.65
CA TRP A 89 -8.20 -50.07 6.76
C TRP A 89 -7.77 -50.57 5.39
N TYR A 90 -6.56 -50.25 4.93
CA TYR A 90 -6.05 -50.68 3.63
C TYR A 90 -5.35 -52.03 3.75
N LEU A 91 -5.99 -53.06 3.19
CA LEU A 91 -5.45 -54.42 3.07
C LEU A 91 -5.05 -54.67 1.62
N ARG A 92 -3.77 -54.97 1.39
CA ARG A 92 -3.22 -55.19 0.05
C ARG A 92 -3.84 -56.38 -0.68
N ASP A 93 -4.21 -57.43 0.05
CA ASP A 93 -4.69 -58.67 -0.57
C ASP A 93 -6.08 -58.48 -1.20
N PHE A 94 -6.97 -57.73 -0.53
CA PHE A 94 -8.29 -57.40 -1.08
C PHE A 94 -8.19 -56.50 -2.32
N PHE A 95 -7.16 -55.66 -2.40
CA PHE A 95 -6.93 -54.83 -3.57
C PHE A 95 -6.60 -55.63 -4.83
N LEU A 96 -5.99 -56.80 -4.71
CA LEU A 96 -5.65 -57.66 -5.85
C LEU A 96 -6.84 -58.51 -6.34
N ILE A 97 -7.83 -58.72 -5.47
CA ILE A 97 -8.95 -59.65 -5.71
C ILE A 97 -10.20 -58.89 -6.13
N GLU A 98 -10.48 -57.75 -5.48
CA GLU A 98 -11.73 -57.01 -5.61
C GLU A 98 -11.51 -55.65 -6.28
N ASP A 99 -12.03 -55.47 -7.50
CA ASP A 99 -11.86 -54.26 -8.30
C ASP A 99 -12.37 -52.98 -7.61
N VAL A 100 -13.40 -53.10 -6.77
CA VAL A 100 -14.08 -51.94 -6.14
C VAL A 100 -13.52 -51.61 -4.75
N TYR A 101 -12.67 -52.47 -4.18
CA TYR A 101 -12.20 -52.31 -2.80
C TYR A 101 -11.43 -50.99 -2.60
N LEU A 102 -10.52 -50.63 -3.51
CA LEU A 102 -9.80 -49.35 -3.40
C LEU A 102 -10.76 -48.15 -3.42
N HIS A 103 -11.77 -48.19 -4.28
CA HIS A 103 -12.75 -47.13 -4.39
C HIS A 103 -13.56 -46.95 -3.10
N THR A 104 -13.97 -48.05 -2.46
CA THR A 104 -14.71 -47.97 -1.19
C THR A 104 -13.84 -47.45 -0.04
N VAL A 105 -12.58 -47.89 0.06
CA VAL A 105 -11.63 -47.40 1.08
C VAL A 105 -11.38 -45.90 0.90
N LEU A 106 -11.10 -45.45 -0.33
CA LEU A 106 -10.89 -44.03 -0.63
C LEU A 106 -12.15 -43.20 -0.38
N SER A 107 -13.34 -43.68 -0.79
CA SER A 107 -14.61 -42.99 -0.56
C SER A 107 -14.89 -42.77 0.93
N ASN A 108 -14.65 -43.80 1.75
CA ASN A 108 -14.77 -43.70 3.21
C ASN A 108 -13.76 -42.72 3.80
N MET A 109 -12.51 -42.74 3.32
CA MET A 109 -11.48 -41.79 3.77
C MET A 109 -11.87 -40.35 3.43
N PHE A 110 -12.22 -40.06 2.18
CA PHE A 110 -12.59 -38.71 1.74
C PHE A 110 -13.85 -38.20 2.43
N SER A 111 -14.83 -39.06 2.69
CA SER A 111 -16.02 -38.71 3.46
C SER A 111 -15.71 -38.34 4.91
N ALA A 112 -14.66 -38.91 5.50
CA ALA A 112 -14.27 -38.67 6.89
C ALA A 112 -13.32 -37.46 7.09
N ILE A 113 -12.60 -37.03 6.04
CA ILE A 113 -11.66 -35.88 6.11
C ILE A 113 -12.35 -34.59 6.59
N PRO A 114 -13.53 -34.17 6.09
CA PRO A 114 -14.20 -32.95 6.57
C PRO A 114 -14.47 -32.98 8.08
N ALA A 115 -14.92 -34.13 8.61
CA ALA A 115 -15.18 -34.30 10.04
C ALA A 115 -13.88 -34.20 10.85
N PHE A 116 -12.78 -34.77 10.36
CA PHE A 116 -11.47 -34.63 10.97
C PHE A 116 -11.00 -33.16 11.02
N ILE A 117 -11.08 -32.43 9.90
CA ILE A 117 -10.67 -31.02 9.82
C ILE A 117 -11.48 -30.17 10.79
N PHE A 118 -12.80 -30.38 10.85
CA PHE A 118 -13.68 -29.66 11.77
C PHE A 118 -13.30 -29.92 13.23
N ASN A 119 -13.09 -31.19 13.62
CA ASN A 119 -12.68 -31.55 14.97
C ASN A 119 -11.28 -30.99 15.32
N HIS A 120 -10.35 -31.01 14.38
CA HIS A 120 -9.03 -30.42 14.55
C HIS A 120 -9.14 -28.92 14.83
N ARG A 121 -9.88 -28.17 13.99
CA ARG A 121 -10.11 -26.73 14.19
C ARG A 121 -10.80 -26.44 15.53
N LEU A 122 -11.78 -27.25 15.92
CA LEU A 122 -12.46 -27.11 17.21
C LEU A 122 -11.50 -27.34 18.39
N SER A 123 -10.56 -28.27 18.27
CA SER A 123 -9.53 -28.50 19.30
C SER A 123 -8.55 -27.33 19.48
N LYS A 124 -8.48 -26.42 18.50
CA LYS A 124 -7.60 -25.25 18.48
C LYS A 124 -8.28 -23.95 18.91
N CYS A 125 -9.55 -24.00 19.30
CA CYS A 125 -10.21 -22.85 19.93
C CYS A 125 -9.41 -22.38 21.17
N PHE A 126 -9.32 -21.07 21.36
CA PHE A 126 -8.52 -20.42 22.42
C PHE A 126 -7.00 -20.66 22.35
N THR A 127 -6.48 -21.09 21.20
CA THR A 127 -5.04 -21.17 20.91
C THR A 127 -4.64 -20.15 19.85
N GLU A 128 -3.34 -20.04 19.58
CA GLU A 128 -2.81 -19.19 18.50
C GLU A 128 -3.19 -19.68 17.09
N GLU A 129 -3.54 -20.96 16.94
CA GLU A 129 -3.90 -21.59 15.67
C GLU A 129 -5.42 -21.59 15.40
N VAL A 130 -6.16 -20.72 16.09
CA VAL A 130 -7.62 -20.66 15.93
C VAL A 130 -8.00 -20.11 14.56
N HIS A 131 -9.02 -20.72 13.96
CA HIS A 131 -9.56 -20.32 12.66
C HIS A 131 -10.42 -19.04 12.77
N SER A 132 -10.34 -18.16 11.78
CA SER A 132 -11.04 -16.87 11.74
C SER A 132 -12.55 -16.97 11.96
N PHE A 133 -13.19 -18.04 11.47
CA PHE A 133 -14.62 -18.30 11.70
C PHE A 133 -14.97 -18.31 13.19
N HIS A 134 -14.21 -19.01 14.02
CA HIS A 134 -14.48 -19.06 15.46
C HIS A 134 -14.20 -17.71 16.12
N ILE A 135 -13.12 -17.04 15.72
CA ILE A 135 -12.83 -15.68 16.19
C ILE A 135 -14.01 -14.75 15.87
N LYS A 136 -14.56 -14.85 14.66
CA LYS A 136 -15.73 -14.09 14.21
C LYS A 136 -16.95 -14.35 15.05
N SER A 137 -17.36 -15.60 15.19
CA SER A 137 -18.54 -15.94 15.99
C SER A 137 -18.37 -15.52 17.45
N PHE A 138 -17.16 -15.67 18.01
CA PHE A 138 -16.86 -15.29 19.39
C PHE A 138 -16.90 -13.76 19.59
N LEU A 139 -16.21 -13.00 18.75
CA LEU A 139 -16.22 -11.54 18.81
C LEU A 139 -17.61 -10.97 18.49
N GLU A 140 -18.39 -11.62 17.62
CA GLU A 140 -19.77 -11.24 17.35
C GLU A 140 -20.66 -11.38 18.59
N SER A 141 -20.48 -12.43 19.39
CA SER A 141 -21.21 -12.57 20.65
C SER A 141 -20.77 -11.58 21.74
N HIS A 142 -19.58 -10.97 21.59
CA HIS A 142 -19.01 -9.96 22.48
C HIS A 142 -19.28 -8.54 21.96
N GLY A 143 -20.55 -8.24 21.70
CA GLY A 143 -21.01 -6.91 21.29
C GLY A 143 -20.80 -6.59 19.81
N LYS A 144 -21.03 -7.58 18.93
CA LYS A 144 -21.01 -7.42 17.46
C LYS A 144 -19.68 -6.91 16.91
N LEU A 145 -18.57 -7.35 17.51
CA LEU A 145 -17.22 -7.01 17.05
C LEU A 145 -16.80 -7.82 15.82
N GLY A 146 -17.56 -8.85 15.44
CA GLY A 146 -17.29 -9.71 14.29
C GLY A 146 -17.33 -8.97 12.95
N LYS A 147 -17.95 -7.79 12.87
CA LYS A 147 -17.94 -6.92 11.68
C LYS A 147 -16.57 -6.34 11.35
N TYR A 148 -15.68 -6.18 12.34
CA TYR A 148 -14.39 -5.48 12.17
C TYR A 148 -13.22 -6.40 11.81
N ILE A 149 -13.47 -7.70 11.66
CA ILE A 149 -12.42 -8.71 11.49
C ILE A 149 -11.65 -8.55 10.18
N ASN A 150 -12.36 -8.20 9.12
CA ASN A 150 -11.74 -8.00 7.80
C ASN A 150 -10.83 -6.77 7.77
N SER A 151 -11.08 -5.78 8.63
CA SER A 151 -10.36 -4.51 8.68
C SER A 151 -9.15 -4.57 9.62
N LEU A 152 -9.14 -5.48 10.59
CA LEU A 152 -8.09 -5.57 11.61
C LEU A 152 -6.97 -6.54 11.22
N PRO A 153 -5.69 -6.15 11.44
CA PRO A 153 -4.57 -7.10 11.32
C PRO A 153 -4.66 -8.22 12.36
N LEU A 154 -4.14 -9.40 12.00
CA LEU A 154 -4.24 -10.65 12.78
C LEU A 154 -3.76 -10.50 14.23
N LYS A 155 -2.66 -9.77 14.47
CA LYS A 155 -2.10 -9.60 15.82
C LYS A 155 -3.08 -8.86 16.75
N GLN A 156 -3.72 -7.81 16.25
CA GLN A 156 -4.71 -7.02 16.98
C GLN A 156 -6.01 -7.81 17.19
N LEU A 157 -6.42 -8.57 16.17
CA LEU A 157 -7.54 -9.50 16.27
C LEU A 157 -7.32 -10.54 17.39
N MET A 158 -6.14 -11.17 17.43
CA MET A 158 -5.79 -12.15 18.46
C MET A 158 -5.69 -11.53 19.86
N PHE A 159 -5.23 -10.28 19.95
CA PHE A 159 -5.26 -9.52 21.20
C PHE A 159 -6.69 -9.32 21.70
N LEU A 160 -7.63 -8.92 20.84
CA LEU A 160 -9.04 -8.81 21.20
C LEU A 160 -9.62 -10.16 21.59
N TYR A 161 -9.41 -11.19 20.76
CA TYR A 161 -9.89 -12.55 21.01
C TYR A 161 -9.46 -13.08 22.40
N ARG A 162 -8.20 -12.83 22.78
CA ARG A 162 -7.67 -13.26 24.09
C ARG A 162 -8.25 -12.47 25.27
N ASN A 163 -8.45 -11.16 25.12
CA ASN A 163 -8.68 -10.27 26.26
C ASN A 163 -10.10 -9.70 26.37
N VAL A 164 -10.98 -9.92 25.38
CA VAL A 164 -12.31 -9.26 25.30
C VAL A 164 -13.14 -9.41 26.58
N ARG A 165 -13.15 -10.61 27.18
CA ARG A 165 -13.90 -10.88 28.43
C ARG A 165 -13.42 -10.04 29.60
N TRP A 166 -12.13 -9.73 29.66
CA TRP A 166 -11.56 -8.88 30.70
C TRP A 166 -11.85 -7.40 30.41
N ILE A 167 -11.76 -7.01 29.14
CA ILE A 167 -12.05 -5.64 28.68
C ILE A 167 -13.51 -5.29 29.00
N GLU A 168 -14.46 -6.17 28.67
CA GLU A 168 -15.90 -5.96 28.96
C GLU A 168 -16.17 -5.71 30.45
N LYS A 169 -15.53 -6.50 31.33
CA LYS A 169 -15.67 -6.34 32.79
C LYS A 169 -15.04 -5.07 33.34
N ASN A 170 -14.10 -4.47 32.61
CA ASN A 170 -13.36 -3.28 33.02
C ASN A 170 -13.63 -2.09 32.09
N THR A 171 -14.77 -2.10 31.40
CA THR A 171 -15.22 -1.04 30.49
C THR A 171 -15.23 0.32 31.20
N GLY A 172 -14.74 1.36 30.52
CA GLY A 172 -14.75 2.75 31.03
C GLY A 172 -13.63 3.11 32.01
N LYS A 173 -12.77 2.16 32.41
CA LYS A 173 -11.57 2.45 33.22
C LYS A 173 -10.44 3.04 32.39
N GLU A 174 -9.63 3.91 33.00
CA GLU A 174 -8.44 4.48 32.36
C GLU A 174 -7.41 3.40 31.98
N GLU A 175 -7.24 2.37 32.81
CA GLU A 175 -6.36 1.23 32.53
C GLU A 175 -6.76 0.50 31.25
N THR A 176 -8.06 0.26 31.06
CA THR A 176 -8.61 -0.38 29.86
C THR A 176 -8.41 0.50 28.63
N PHE A 177 -8.62 1.81 28.78
CA PHE A 177 -8.36 2.76 27.69
C PHE A 177 -6.90 2.74 27.25
N LYS A 178 -5.94 2.82 28.18
CA LYS A 178 -4.50 2.73 27.88
C LYS A 178 -4.14 1.40 27.23
N LEU A 179 -4.68 0.30 27.74
CA LEU A 179 -4.48 -1.04 27.18
C LEU A 179 -4.96 -1.15 25.71
N LEU A 180 -6.08 -0.50 25.36
CA LEU A 180 -6.55 -0.41 23.98
C LEU A 180 -5.67 0.52 23.12
N VAL A 181 -5.23 1.66 23.67
CA VAL A 181 -4.30 2.56 22.95
C VAL A 181 -3.00 1.83 22.58
N ASP A 182 -2.42 1.09 23.51
CA ASP A 182 -1.11 0.46 23.34
C ASP A 182 -1.15 -0.76 22.41
N ASN A 183 -2.23 -1.55 22.47
CA ASN A 183 -2.31 -2.83 21.75
C ASN A 183 -3.18 -2.78 20.48
N LEU A 184 -4.11 -1.81 20.38
CA LEU A 184 -5.03 -1.69 19.25
C LEU A 184 -4.69 -0.47 18.40
N ALA A 185 -4.73 0.74 18.96
CA ALA A 185 -4.59 1.98 18.16
C ALA A 185 -3.15 2.22 17.67
N THR A 186 -2.18 2.18 18.58
CA THR A 186 -0.76 2.46 18.28
C THR A 186 -0.16 1.47 17.26
N PRO A 187 -0.34 0.14 17.41
CA PRO A 187 0.21 -0.81 16.45
C PRO A 187 -0.49 -0.78 15.08
N SER A 188 -1.73 -0.27 15.03
CA SER A 188 -2.48 -0.09 13.78
C SER A 188 -2.21 1.26 13.11
N GLY A 189 -1.39 2.12 13.72
CA GLY A 189 -1.06 3.44 13.17
C GLY A 189 -2.21 4.45 13.25
N VAL A 190 -3.19 4.25 14.14
CA VAL A 190 -4.30 5.18 14.36
C VAL A 190 -3.89 6.23 15.40
N PRO A 191 -3.78 7.52 15.03
CA PRO A 191 -3.37 8.57 15.96
C PRO A 191 -4.53 8.95 16.89
N LEU A 192 -4.22 9.24 18.15
CA LEU A 192 -5.22 9.69 19.12
C LEU A 192 -4.72 10.93 19.84
N THR A 193 -5.58 11.94 19.89
CA THR A 193 -5.30 13.20 20.58
C THR A 193 -6.47 13.60 21.46
N SER A 194 -6.17 14.00 22.70
CA SER A 194 -7.13 14.59 23.63
C SER A 194 -7.11 16.11 23.55
N TYR A 195 -8.13 16.73 24.14
CA TYR A 195 -8.19 18.18 24.27
C TYR A 195 -8.24 18.60 25.74
N LYS A 196 -7.45 19.60 26.10
CA LYS A 196 -7.57 20.33 27.37
C LYS A 196 -8.05 21.73 27.10
N LEU A 197 -9.06 22.16 27.85
CA LEU A 197 -9.50 23.53 27.80
C LEU A 197 -8.53 24.40 28.61
N LYS A 198 -8.11 25.53 28.03
CA LYS A 198 -7.27 26.52 28.68
C LYS A 198 -7.79 27.93 28.44
N HIS A 199 -7.67 28.77 29.45
CA HIS A 199 -7.90 30.20 29.34
C HIS A 199 -6.69 30.92 28.72
N ASN A 200 -6.90 31.58 27.59
CA ASN A 200 -5.93 32.50 27.02
C ASN A 200 -6.13 33.90 27.62
N LEU A 201 -5.07 34.44 28.22
CA LEU A 201 -5.06 35.73 28.93
C LEU A 201 -4.37 36.83 28.13
N ALA A 202 -3.97 36.59 26.87
CA ALA A 202 -3.18 37.53 26.07
C ALA A 202 -3.86 38.90 25.87
N ASN A 203 -5.19 38.95 25.87
CA ASN A 203 -5.97 40.18 25.68
C ASN A 203 -6.25 40.92 27.00
N GLN A 204 -5.74 40.44 28.14
CA GLN A 204 -5.91 41.13 29.42
C GLN A 204 -4.83 42.20 29.58
N PRO A 205 -5.19 43.43 30.00
CA PRO A 205 -6.43 43.80 30.70
C PRO A 205 -7.56 44.39 29.84
N GLU A 206 -7.43 44.47 28.51
CA GLU A 206 -8.43 45.10 27.63
C GLU A 206 -9.77 44.35 27.66
N GLU A 207 -9.75 43.01 27.69
CA GLU A 207 -10.92 42.17 27.91
C GLU A 207 -10.99 41.67 29.36
N TYR A 208 -12.13 41.87 30.03
CA TYR A 208 -12.33 41.45 31.42
C TYR A 208 -12.39 39.92 31.59
N TYR A 209 -12.85 39.20 30.57
CA TYR A 209 -13.00 37.74 30.62
C TYR A 209 -11.91 37.05 29.79
N PRO A 210 -11.39 35.90 30.26
CA PRO A 210 -10.42 35.12 29.49
C PRO A 210 -11.06 34.49 28.26
N LEU A 211 -10.28 34.25 27.20
CA LEU A 211 -10.77 33.54 26.02
C LEU A 211 -10.56 32.02 26.21
N PRO A 212 -11.62 31.19 26.30
CA PRO A 212 -11.47 29.75 26.44
C PRO A 212 -11.11 29.10 25.10
N LEU A 213 -9.96 28.41 25.06
CA LEU A 213 -9.46 27.68 23.90
C LEU A 213 -9.21 26.21 24.25
N LEU A 214 -9.28 25.34 23.26
CA LEU A 214 -8.98 23.91 23.39
C LEU A 214 -7.55 23.64 22.92
N GLN A 215 -6.65 23.32 23.83
CA GLN A 215 -5.30 22.89 23.53
C GLN A 215 -5.29 21.39 23.22
N ARG A 216 -4.69 21.02 22.08
CA ARG A 216 -4.50 19.63 21.67
C ARG A 216 -3.36 18.98 22.47
N GLU A 217 -3.62 17.81 23.03
CA GLU A 217 -2.64 16.95 23.69
C GLU A 217 -2.57 15.60 22.99
N VAL A 218 -1.36 15.12 22.71
CA VAL A 218 -1.17 13.86 21.98
C VAL A 218 -1.14 12.70 22.95
N ILE A 219 -1.93 11.66 22.69
CA ILE A 219 -2.01 10.47 23.54
C ILE A 219 -0.93 9.45 23.13
N ASN A 220 -0.82 9.14 21.84
CA ASN A 220 0.09 8.09 21.36
C ASN A 220 1.27 8.63 20.55
N PHE A 221 1.06 9.21 19.37
CA PHE A 221 2.14 9.74 18.53
C PHE A 221 1.70 10.91 17.65
N ILE A 222 2.66 11.80 17.37
CA ILE A 222 2.42 13.01 16.56
C ILE A 222 2.48 12.63 15.08
N GLN A 223 1.41 12.93 14.33
CA GLN A 223 1.47 12.89 12.87
C GLN A 223 2.13 14.16 12.31
N THR A 224 3.10 13.98 11.42
CA THR A 224 3.74 15.08 10.69
C THR A 224 2.72 15.83 9.85
N GLY A 225 2.54 17.13 10.08
CA GLY A 225 1.59 17.97 9.35
C GLY A 225 0.46 18.55 10.21
N SER A 226 0.27 18.07 11.44
CA SER A 226 -0.65 18.70 12.38
C SER A 226 -0.12 20.09 12.77
N ARG A 227 -0.79 21.14 12.28
CA ARG A 227 -0.33 22.54 12.36
C ARG A 227 -1.06 23.39 13.41
N PHE A 228 -1.99 22.82 14.17
CA PHE A 228 -2.78 23.58 15.15
C PHE A 228 -2.66 22.99 16.55
N THR A 229 -2.11 23.78 17.48
CA THR A 229 -2.01 23.45 18.91
C THR A 229 -3.26 23.86 19.69
N THR A 230 -4.03 24.81 19.18
CA THR A 230 -5.21 25.39 19.84
C THR A 230 -6.39 25.51 18.88
N PHE A 231 -7.58 25.16 19.35
CA PHE A 231 -8.85 25.24 18.62
C PHE A 231 -9.84 26.12 19.39
N SER A 232 -10.73 26.81 18.67
CA SER A 232 -11.86 27.47 19.30
C SER A 232 -12.97 26.46 19.63
N ILE A 233 -13.84 26.80 20.59
CA ILE A 233 -14.99 25.97 20.95
C ILE A 233 -15.93 25.80 19.74
N HIS A 234 -16.15 26.86 18.97
CA HIS A 234 -16.97 26.82 17.75
C HIS A 234 -16.41 25.82 16.72
N GLN A 235 -15.09 25.84 16.49
CA GLN A 235 -14.43 24.91 15.57
C GLN A 235 -14.62 23.46 16.02
N MET A 236 -14.54 23.19 17.33
CA MET A 236 -14.74 21.85 17.86
C MET A 236 -16.19 21.38 17.71
N LEU A 237 -17.16 22.23 18.05
CA LEU A 237 -18.59 21.90 17.90
C LEU A 237 -18.98 21.70 16.43
N ASN A 238 -18.36 22.45 15.50
CA ASN A 238 -18.56 22.22 14.06
C ASN A 238 -18.07 20.83 13.60
N LYS A 239 -17.00 20.29 14.21
CA LYS A 239 -16.57 18.91 13.90
C LYS A 239 -17.56 17.86 14.40
N GLU A 240 -18.37 18.19 15.40
CA GLU A 240 -19.41 17.31 15.94
C GLU A 240 -20.75 17.44 15.20
N LYS A 241 -20.86 18.35 14.22
CA LYS A 241 -22.08 18.64 13.48
C LYS A 241 -22.70 17.38 12.86
N ASP A 242 -21.89 16.54 12.24
CA ASP A 242 -22.37 15.38 11.47
C ASP A 242 -22.63 14.15 12.36
N LEU A 243 -22.37 14.23 13.66
CA LEU A 243 -22.61 13.13 14.60
C LEU A 243 -24.10 12.92 14.90
N ALA A 244 -24.91 13.98 14.80
CA ALA A 244 -26.36 13.90 14.97
C ALA A 244 -27.07 14.97 14.12
N LEU A 245 -28.20 14.59 13.53
CA LEU A 245 -28.95 15.41 12.55
C LEU A 245 -29.23 16.85 13.04
N SER A 246 -29.69 17.00 14.29
CA SER A 246 -30.09 18.29 14.85
C SER A 246 -28.94 19.13 15.41
N ASN A 247 -27.70 18.61 15.43
CA ASN A 247 -26.57 19.39 15.94
C ASN A 247 -26.37 20.67 15.13
N ALA A 248 -26.59 20.62 13.82
CA ALA A 248 -26.41 21.74 12.89
C ALA A 248 -27.25 22.98 13.22
N GLU A 249 -28.41 22.81 13.83
CA GLU A 249 -29.36 23.91 14.10
C GLU A 249 -28.95 24.76 15.30
N ASP A 250 -28.26 24.15 16.27
CA ASP A 250 -28.07 24.68 17.62
C ASP A 250 -26.63 25.16 17.89
N ILE A 251 -25.69 24.97 16.95
CA ILE A 251 -24.24 25.16 17.17
C ILE A 251 -23.90 26.52 17.74
N ASP A 252 -24.42 27.60 17.15
CA ASP A 252 -24.05 28.96 17.55
C ASP A 252 -24.56 29.27 18.97
N ASN A 253 -25.82 28.95 19.26
CA ASN A 253 -26.43 29.11 20.59
C ASN A 253 -25.70 28.28 21.66
N ARG A 254 -25.32 27.04 21.33
CA ARG A 254 -24.56 26.18 22.25
C ARG A 254 -23.14 26.70 22.47
N THR A 255 -22.51 27.24 21.44
CA THR A 255 -21.18 27.86 21.51
C THR A 255 -21.20 29.05 22.45
N GLU A 256 -22.15 29.97 22.29
CA GLU A 256 -22.29 31.15 23.16
C GLU A 256 -22.50 30.75 24.62
N LYS A 257 -23.40 29.79 24.88
CA LYS A 257 -23.65 29.26 26.23
C LYS A 257 -22.43 28.59 26.83
N ALA A 258 -21.66 27.84 26.04
CA ALA A 258 -20.44 27.19 26.49
C ALA A 258 -19.38 28.23 26.86
N ILE A 259 -19.12 29.19 25.97
CA ILE A 259 -18.17 30.30 26.21
C ILE A 259 -18.58 31.07 27.47
N TYR A 260 -19.85 31.44 27.61
CA TYR A 260 -20.36 32.18 28.76
C TYR A 260 -20.07 31.48 30.10
N LYS A 261 -20.25 30.15 30.16
CA LYS A 261 -19.99 29.33 31.34
C LYS A 261 -18.49 29.19 31.61
N LEU A 262 -17.70 28.96 30.56
CA LEU A 262 -16.26 28.72 30.68
C LEU A 262 -15.51 29.98 31.07
N GLN A 263 -15.87 31.14 30.51
CA GLN A 263 -15.32 32.45 30.90
C GLN A 263 -15.49 32.77 32.39
N ARG A 264 -16.51 32.21 33.04
CA ARG A 264 -16.87 32.42 34.44
C ARG A 264 -16.44 31.29 35.36
N SER A 265 -15.71 30.31 34.81
CA SER A 265 -15.18 29.21 35.60
C SER A 265 -13.98 29.69 36.44
N LEU A 266 -13.82 29.09 37.62
CA LEU A 266 -12.78 29.47 38.58
C LEU A 266 -11.41 28.94 38.17
N ASP A 267 -11.37 27.74 37.60
CA ASP A 267 -10.13 27.13 37.14
C ASP A 267 -9.79 27.62 35.72
N SER A 268 -8.49 27.68 35.43
CA SER A 268 -8.00 28.09 34.11
C SER A 268 -7.81 26.92 33.14
N GLU A 269 -7.77 25.69 33.66
CA GLU A 269 -7.52 24.47 32.90
C GLU A 269 -8.56 23.40 33.25
N PHE A 270 -9.21 22.83 32.22
CA PHE A 270 -10.14 21.71 32.38
C PHE A 270 -9.80 20.55 31.46
N PRO A 271 -9.73 19.32 31.98
CA PRO A 271 -9.66 18.15 31.13
C PRO A 271 -10.99 17.98 30.39
N THR A 272 -10.95 17.79 29.08
CA THR A 272 -12.14 17.39 28.32
C THR A 272 -12.10 15.90 28.03
N LYS A 273 -13.27 15.31 27.79
CA LYS A 273 -13.40 13.91 27.36
C LYS A 273 -13.53 13.80 25.84
N ILE A 274 -12.94 14.74 25.11
CA ILE A 274 -12.93 14.74 23.65
C ILE A 274 -11.65 14.06 23.18
N ILE A 275 -11.81 13.02 22.38
CA ILE A 275 -10.75 12.27 21.73
C ILE A 275 -10.95 12.42 20.23
N GLU A 276 -9.92 12.92 19.56
CA GLU A 276 -9.89 13.00 18.11
C GLU A 276 -8.85 12.04 17.52
N SER A 277 -9.26 11.35 16.47
CA SER A 277 -8.36 10.65 15.55
C SER A 277 -8.35 11.36 14.20
N ASP A 278 -7.27 12.07 13.93
CA ASP A 278 -7.02 12.76 12.67
C ASP A 278 -5.91 12.02 11.92
N MET A 279 -6.30 11.17 10.96
CA MET A 279 -5.37 10.35 10.21
C MET A 279 -5.10 10.95 8.82
N ILE A 280 -3.84 11.26 8.57
CA ILE A 280 -3.38 11.79 7.28
C ILE A 280 -2.91 10.63 6.40
N ASP A 281 -3.61 10.39 5.29
CA ASP A 281 -3.17 9.39 4.31
C ASP A 281 -2.03 9.92 3.42
N LYS A 282 -0.78 9.54 3.75
CA LYS A 282 0.41 9.96 2.99
C LYS A 282 0.66 9.18 1.69
N THR A 283 -0.20 8.22 1.32
CA THR A 283 0.03 7.35 0.15
C THR A 283 0.22 8.15 -1.15
N ASN A 284 -0.52 9.26 -1.30
CA ASN A 284 -0.43 10.15 -2.46
C ASN A 284 0.48 11.37 -2.25
N SER A 285 1.20 11.43 -1.13
CA SER A 285 2.00 12.59 -0.74
C SER A 285 3.40 12.60 -1.37
N HIS A 286 3.72 11.61 -2.20
CA HIS A 286 4.99 11.54 -2.92
C HIS A 286 5.03 12.54 -4.09
N PRO A 287 6.22 13.08 -4.44
CA PRO A 287 6.39 13.94 -5.62
C PRO A 287 5.89 13.32 -6.93
N TYR A 288 6.00 12.00 -7.03
CA TYR A 288 5.56 11.20 -8.17
C TYR A 288 4.51 10.22 -7.68
N LYS A 289 3.26 10.40 -8.11
CA LYS A 289 2.14 9.55 -7.68
C LYS A 289 2.22 8.19 -8.38
N LEU A 290 1.72 7.16 -7.69
CA LEU A 290 1.67 5.81 -8.26
C LEU A 290 0.79 5.78 -9.51
N PHE A 291 -0.34 6.49 -9.49
CA PHE A 291 -1.24 6.60 -10.63
C PHE A 291 -0.55 7.17 -11.87
N ASP A 292 0.24 8.24 -11.73
CA ASP A 292 0.99 8.84 -12.85
C ASP A 292 1.98 7.82 -13.43
N MET A 293 2.67 7.05 -12.59
CA MET A 293 3.59 6.01 -13.03
C MET A 293 2.84 4.89 -13.77
N LEU A 294 1.71 4.41 -13.24
CA LEU A 294 0.89 3.37 -13.87
C LEU A 294 0.35 3.81 -15.23
N PHE A 295 -0.14 5.05 -15.33
CA PHE A 295 -0.64 5.60 -16.59
C PHE A 295 0.48 5.70 -17.63
N ASN A 296 1.64 6.27 -17.28
CA ASN A 296 2.79 6.32 -18.18
C ASN A 296 3.29 4.91 -18.58
N LEU A 297 3.26 3.96 -17.64
CA LEU A 297 3.62 2.57 -17.90
C LEU A 297 2.66 1.91 -18.88
N TRP A 298 1.36 2.19 -18.76
CA TRP A 298 0.32 1.63 -19.63
C TRP A 298 0.54 2.08 -21.08
N ILE A 299 0.80 3.37 -21.29
CA ILE A 299 1.11 3.94 -22.61
C ILE A 299 2.30 3.22 -23.24
N TYR A 300 3.39 3.07 -22.50
CA TYR A 300 4.61 2.42 -22.98
C TYR A 300 4.41 0.94 -23.28
N ALA A 301 3.84 0.20 -22.33
CA ALA A 301 3.67 -1.24 -22.44
C ALA A 301 2.76 -1.62 -23.60
N VAL A 302 1.74 -0.80 -23.89
CA VAL A 302 0.87 -0.98 -25.05
C VAL A 302 1.60 -0.67 -26.35
N SER A 303 2.37 0.42 -26.41
CA SER A 303 3.09 0.81 -27.64
C SER A 303 4.17 -0.18 -28.07
N GLU A 304 4.80 -0.86 -27.11
CA GLU A 304 5.83 -1.87 -27.37
C GLU A 304 5.25 -3.31 -27.40
N ASN A 305 3.92 -3.47 -27.40
CA ASN A 305 3.20 -4.75 -27.37
C ASN A 305 3.56 -5.67 -26.18
N LEU A 306 3.97 -5.09 -25.04
CA LEU A 306 4.31 -5.81 -23.81
C LEU A 306 3.08 -6.10 -22.94
N TYR A 307 1.92 -5.47 -23.20
CA TYR A 307 0.70 -5.67 -22.42
C TYR A 307 -0.44 -6.25 -23.28
N THR A 308 -0.75 -7.53 -23.05
CA THR A 308 -1.69 -8.32 -23.88
C THR A 308 -2.81 -8.94 -23.03
N ALA A 309 -3.32 -8.21 -22.03
CA ALA A 309 -4.40 -8.68 -21.18
C ALA A 309 -5.80 -8.46 -21.79
N ASN A 310 -6.73 -9.34 -21.45
CA ASN A 310 -8.15 -9.19 -21.81
C ASN A 310 -8.88 -8.41 -20.72
N ILE A 311 -9.39 -7.23 -21.05
CA ILE A 311 -10.10 -6.37 -20.09
C ILE A 311 -11.61 -6.48 -20.34
N PHE A 312 -12.36 -6.71 -19.28
CA PHE A 312 -13.82 -6.71 -19.29
C PHE A 312 -14.34 -5.45 -18.59
N VAL A 313 -15.12 -4.65 -19.30
CA VAL A 313 -15.76 -3.44 -18.78
C VAL A 313 -17.26 -3.54 -18.95
N THR A 314 -18.03 -3.12 -17.95
CA THR A 314 -19.49 -3.07 -18.05
C THR A 314 -19.94 -1.79 -18.73
N ASN A 315 -20.84 -1.92 -19.71
CA ASN A 315 -21.51 -0.76 -20.27
C ASN A 315 -22.45 -0.16 -19.20
N PRO A 316 -22.31 1.12 -18.81
CA PRO A 316 -23.12 1.74 -17.77
C PRO A 316 -24.62 1.79 -18.07
N ARG A 317 -25.02 1.68 -19.35
CA ARG A 317 -26.43 1.74 -19.78
C ARG A 317 -27.04 0.37 -20.05
N THR A 318 -26.37 -0.45 -20.84
CA THR A 318 -26.91 -1.77 -21.23
C THR A 318 -26.53 -2.89 -20.27
N SER A 319 -25.64 -2.64 -19.31
CA SER A 319 -25.04 -3.65 -18.40
C SER A 319 -24.26 -4.78 -19.10
N ASP A 320 -24.06 -4.68 -20.42
CA ASP A 320 -23.30 -5.67 -21.19
C ASP A 320 -21.81 -5.59 -20.89
N LYS A 321 -21.12 -6.74 -20.91
CA LYS A 321 -19.68 -6.80 -20.73
C LYS A 321 -18.98 -6.67 -22.08
N ILE A 322 -18.21 -5.59 -22.24
CA ILE A 322 -17.38 -5.34 -23.41
C ILE A 322 -15.99 -5.92 -23.16
N LEU A 323 -15.52 -6.77 -24.08
CA LEU A 323 -14.15 -7.30 -24.09
C LEU A 323 -13.25 -6.38 -24.91
N LEU A 324 -12.15 -5.92 -24.32
CA LEU A 324 -11.20 -4.99 -24.93
C LEU A 324 -9.75 -5.43 -24.73
N ASN A 325 -8.94 -5.23 -25.76
CA ASN A 325 -7.48 -5.25 -25.63
C ASN A 325 -7.01 -3.96 -24.93
N PRO A 326 -5.85 -3.95 -24.25
CA PRO A 326 -5.41 -2.80 -23.47
C PRO A 326 -5.11 -1.56 -24.33
N LEU A 327 -4.73 -1.78 -25.60
CA LEU A 327 -4.60 -0.72 -26.60
C LEU A 327 -5.94 -0.04 -26.89
N ASN A 328 -6.96 -0.84 -27.21
CA ASN A 328 -8.28 -0.32 -27.52
C ASN A 328 -8.92 0.34 -26.30
N ALA A 329 -8.71 -0.23 -25.12
CA ALA A 329 -9.15 0.36 -23.85
C ALA A 329 -8.50 1.72 -23.59
N LEU A 330 -7.22 1.92 -23.94
CA LEU A 330 -6.53 3.20 -23.79
C LEU A 330 -7.13 4.27 -24.72
N ILE A 331 -7.30 3.93 -26.00
CA ILE A 331 -7.88 4.83 -27.01
C ILE A 331 -9.31 5.23 -26.61
N LEU A 332 -10.11 4.26 -26.18
CA LEU A 332 -11.50 4.49 -25.75
C LEU A 332 -11.58 5.30 -24.44
N ALA A 333 -10.72 5.02 -23.46
CA ALA A 333 -10.69 5.78 -22.21
C ALA A 333 -10.37 7.27 -22.46
N ILE A 334 -9.41 7.58 -23.33
CA ILE A 334 -9.06 8.95 -23.71
C ILE A 334 -10.23 9.63 -24.41
N TYR A 335 -10.93 8.93 -25.31
CA TYR A 335 -12.13 9.46 -25.96
C TYR A 335 -13.22 9.80 -24.95
N CYS A 336 -13.55 8.86 -24.06
CA CYS A 336 -14.58 9.00 -23.03
C CYS A 336 -14.30 10.16 -22.07
N ILE A 337 -13.06 10.29 -21.59
CA ILE A 337 -12.67 11.36 -20.66
C ILE A 337 -12.72 12.73 -21.32
N ASN A 338 -12.17 12.86 -22.53
CA ASN A 338 -12.19 14.14 -23.25
C ASN A 338 -13.61 14.55 -23.62
N LYS A 339 -14.43 13.64 -24.16
CA LYS A 339 -15.83 13.91 -24.50
C LYS A 339 -16.68 14.18 -23.25
N GLY A 340 -16.44 13.46 -22.15
CA GLY A 340 -17.16 13.61 -20.88
C GLY A 340 -16.90 14.96 -20.19
N TYR A 341 -15.63 15.34 -20.00
CA TYR A 341 -15.26 16.57 -19.30
C TYR A 341 -15.29 17.83 -20.19
N ALA A 342 -14.71 17.76 -21.40
CA ALA A 342 -14.57 18.92 -22.28
C ALA A 342 -15.77 19.08 -23.24
N GLY A 343 -16.64 18.08 -23.36
CA GLY A 343 -17.77 18.08 -24.31
C GLY A 343 -17.36 17.89 -25.78
N THR A 344 -16.06 17.84 -26.06
CA THR A 344 -15.50 17.69 -27.41
C THR A 344 -14.52 16.53 -27.45
N ALA A 345 -14.65 15.65 -28.45
CA ALA A 345 -13.69 14.59 -28.69
C ALA A 345 -12.56 15.05 -29.64
N PRO A 346 -11.31 14.59 -29.43
CA PRO A 346 -10.25 14.78 -30.42
C PRO A 346 -10.63 14.16 -31.77
N ILE A 347 -10.15 14.76 -32.86
CA ILE A 347 -10.50 14.33 -34.23
C ILE A 347 -9.75 13.04 -34.61
N ASN A 348 -8.47 12.97 -34.27
CA ASN A 348 -7.57 11.85 -34.58
C ASN A 348 -7.17 11.12 -33.29
N ALA A 349 -6.98 9.80 -33.38
CA ALA A 349 -6.37 9.03 -32.31
C ALA A 349 -4.98 9.62 -31.97
N PRO A 350 -4.70 9.96 -30.69
CA PRO A 350 -3.49 10.69 -30.34
C PRO A 350 -2.29 9.75 -30.22
N ASP A 351 -1.15 10.21 -30.71
CA ASP A 351 0.14 9.74 -30.21
C ASP A 351 0.39 10.31 -28.81
N MET A 352 0.99 9.53 -27.94
CA MET A 352 1.21 9.95 -26.55
C MET A 352 2.69 9.86 -26.17
N VAL A 353 3.08 10.70 -25.22
CA VAL A 353 4.43 10.71 -24.67
C VAL A 353 4.38 10.12 -23.28
N ALA A 354 5.10 9.02 -23.09
CA ALA A 354 5.20 8.37 -21.80
C ALA A 354 6.47 8.84 -21.06
N ARG A 355 6.34 9.13 -19.76
CA ARG A 355 7.39 9.74 -18.93
C ARG A 355 7.91 8.79 -17.84
N ASN A 356 9.17 8.96 -17.47
CA ASN A 356 9.84 8.27 -16.35
C ASN A 356 9.84 6.73 -16.43
N ILE A 357 9.98 6.16 -17.63
CA ILE A 357 9.99 4.70 -17.83
C ILE A 357 11.40 4.14 -17.68
N PRO A 358 11.62 3.03 -16.96
CA PRO A 358 12.94 2.44 -16.80
C PRO A 358 13.50 1.92 -18.13
N LYS A 359 14.79 2.13 -18.37
CA LYS A 359 15.50 1.57 -19.52
C LYS A 359 16.10 0.22 -19.16
N VAL A 360 16.09 -0.70 -20.12
CA VAL A 360 16.97 -1.88 -20.10
C VAL A 360 18.39 -1.36 -20.29
N LEU A 361 19.21 -1.50 -19.25
CA LEU A 361 20.62 -1.12 -19.32
C LEU A 361 21.40 -2.26 -19.95
N GLY A 362 22.18 -1.95 -20.99
CA GLY A 362 23.36 -2.74 -21.32
C GLY A 362 24.33 -2.70 -20.13
N SER A 363 24.93 -3.83 -19.82
CA SER A 363 25.64 -4.21 -18.59
C SER A 363 26.91 -3.41 -18.20
N ASP A 364 27.07 -2.15 -18.59
CA ASP A 364 28.28 -1.36 -18.29
C ASP A 364 28.06 -0.26 -17.24
N LEU A 365 28.07 -0.66 -15.96
CA LEU A 365 28.27 0.25 -14.82
C LEU A 365 29.55 1.09 -14.97
N SER A 366 30.57 0.52 -15.63
CA SER A 366 31.83 1.18 -16.00
C SER A 366 31.62 2.40 -16.91
N TYR A 367 30.66 2.34 -17.84
CA TYR A 367 30.33 3.48 -18.72
C TYR A 367 29.74 4.65 -17.93
N LEU A 368 28.89 4.38 -16.93
CA LEU A 368 28.34 5.43 -16.06
C LEU A 368 29.43 6.16 -15.26
N LEU A 369 30.49 5.44 -14.86
CA LEU A 369 31.61 5.99 -14.10
C LEU A 369 32.48 6.94 -14.94
N THR A 370 32.60 6.70 -16.25
CA THR A 370 33.34 7.60 -17.18
C THR A 370 32.67 8.97 -17.35
N LYS A 371 31.37 9.07 -17.09
CA LYS A 371 30.56 10.29 -17.29
C LYS A 371 30.40 11.14 -16.04
N VAL A 372 31.03 10.73 -14.93
CA VAL A 372 30.87 11.29 -13.60
C VAL A 372 32.25 11.59 -13.01
N GLU A 373 32.35 12.62 -12.17
CA GLU A 373 33.61 12.96 -11.53
C GLU A 373 33.93 11.96 -10.39
N SER A 374 34.97 11.15 -10.58
CA SER A 374 35.40 10.12 -9.62
C SER A 374 35.81 10.68 -8.26
N SER A 375 36.12 11.98 -8.17
CA SER A 375 36.47 12.66 -6.91
C SER A 375 35.28 12.85 -5.95
N ARG A 376 34.04 12.75 -6.46
CA ARG A 376 32.81 13.05 -5.71
C ARG A 376 31.90 11.84 -5.57
N ILE A 377 31.85 10.99 -6.60
CA ILE A 377 31.00 9.81 -6.65
C ILE A 377 31.88 8.57 -6.77
N ASN A 378 31.77 7.70 -5.76
CA ASN A 378 32.44 6.41 -5.72
C ASN A 378 31.53 5.33 -6.33
N LEU A 379 32.12 4.23 -6.78
CA LEU A 379 31.39 3.08 -7.33
C LEU A 379 30.30 2.55 -6.36
N SER A 380 30.56 2.57 -5.05
CA SER A 380 29.57 2.18 -4.03
C SER A 380 28.28 2.99 -4.11
N LYS A 381 28.34 4.32 -4.34
CA LYS A 381 27.15 5.18 -4.43
C LYS A 381 26.37 4.91 -5.71
N ILE A 382 27.08 4.56 -6.80
CA ILE A 382 26.44 4.19 -8.07
C ILE A 382 25.73 2.86 -7.91
N ASN A 383 26.36 1.87 -7.28
CA ASN A 383 25.75 0.57 -7.01
C ASN A 383 24.52 0.69 -6.10
N GLU A 384 24.55 1.58 -5.10
CA GLU A 384 23.40 1.86 -4.24
C GLU A 384 22.24 2.55 -5.01
N LEU A 385 22.55 3.50 -5.90
CA LEU A 385 21.54 4.17 -6.73
C LEU A 385 20.94 3.23 -7.79
N VAL A 386 21.76 2.43 -8.46
CA VAL A 386 21.29 1.50 -9.49
C VAL A 386 20.53 0.35 -8.85
N GLY A 387 21.08 -0.26 -7.80
CA GLY A 387 20.50 -1.42 -7.12
C GLY A 387 20.14 -2.53 -8.10
N VAL A 388 19.06 -3.27 -7.81
CA VAL A 388 18.45 -4.20 -8.77
C VAL A 388 17.61 -3.38 -9.75
N ASN A 389 18.11 -3.11 -10.95
CA ASN A 389 17.34 -2.39 -11.97
C ASN A 389 16.20 -3.29 -12.48
N LYS A 390 14.97 -3.05 -12.03
CA LYS A 390 13.79 -3.79 -12.49
C LYS A 390 13.26 -3.11 -13.75
N THR A 391 13.01 -3.89 -14.79
CA THR A 391 12.49 -3.43 -16.10
C THR A 391 11.30 -4.30 -16.52
N ILE A 392 10.56 -3.84 -17.54
CA ILE A 392 9.51 -4.64 -18.16
C ILE A 392 10.17 -5.46 -19.27
N ASP A 393 10.67 -6.64 -18.92
CA ASP A 393 11.30 -7.54 -19.90
C ASP A 393 10.37 -8.71 -20.28
N THR A 394 9.24 -8.82 -19.59
CA THR A 394 8.27 -9.92 -19.74
C THR A 394 6.93 -9.40 -20.22
N VAL A 395 6.28 -10.17 -21.10
CA VAL A 395 4.91 -9.90 -21.52
C VAL A 395 3.97 -9.99 -20.32
N ILE A 396 3.16 -8.95 -20.13
CA ILE A 396 2.18 -8.82 -19.06
C ILE A 396 0.83 -9.33 -19.58
N THR A 397 0.32 -10.38 -18.96
CA THR A 397 -0.90 -11.09 -19.38
C THR A 397 -2.15 -10.74 -18.55
N SER A 398 -1.99 -10.13 -17.37
CA SER A 398 -3.10 -9.75 -16.48
C SER A 398 -2.94 -8.34 -15.90
N SER A 399 -4.07 -7.73 -15.53
CA SER A 399 -4.11 -6.40 -14.89
C SER A 399 -3.48 -6.41 -13.50
N ASP A 400 -3.59 -7.51 -12.76
CA ASP A 400 -2.97 -7.63 -11.43
C ASP A 400 -1.44 -7.70 -11.52
N LEU A 401 -0.92 -8.41 -12.51
CA LEU A 401 0.53 -8.45 -12.76
C LEU A 401 1.03 -7.09 -13.23
N PHE A 402 0.24 -6.38 -14.05
CA PHE A 402 0.51 -5.00 -14.44
C PHE A 402 0.62 -4.08 -13.22
N PHE A 403 -0.37 -4.11 -12.32
CA PHE A 403 -0.39 -3.31 -11.10
C PHE A 403 0.80 -3.62 -10.20
N ALA A 404 1.08 -4.91 -9.97
CA ALA A 404 2.22 -5.35 -9.17
C ALA A 404 3.53 -4.81 -9.74
N LYS A 405 3.74 -4.93 -11.06
CA LYS A 405 4.93 -4.39 -11.73
C LYS A 405 5.01 -2.86 -11.64
N GLY A 406 3.90 -2.15 -11.84
CA GLY A 406 3.86 -0.71 -11.67
C GLY A 406 4.23 -0.26 -10.25
N LYS A 407 3.74 -0.98 -9.23
CA LYS A 407 4.10 -0.75 -7.81
C LYS A 407 5.58 -1.02 -7.54
N GLU A 408 6.15 -2.10 -8.09
CA GLU A 408 7.58 -2.38 -7.99
C GLU A 408 8.44 -1.26 -8.61
N LEU A 409 8.07 -0.78 -9.80
CA LEU A 409 8.79 0.29 -10.47
C LEU A 409 8.67 1.63 -9.74
N HIS A 410 7.49 1.94 -9.21
CA HIS A 410 7.23 3.15 -8.45
C HIS A 410 8.02 3.18 -7.14
N THR A 411 8.02 2.09 -6.37
CA THR A 411 8.80 1.98 -5.13
C THR A 411 10.30 2.14 -5.40
N GLN A 412 10.82 1.55 -6.48
CA GLN A 412 12.20 1.76 -6.91
C GLN A 412 12.48 3.22 -7.29
N PHE A 413 11.58 3.85 -8.05
CA PHE A 413 11.72 5.24 -8.47
C PHE A 413 11.77 6.20 -7.28
N ILE A 414 10.88 6.01 -6.30
CA ILE A 414 10.87 6.78 -5.05
C ILE A 414 12.14 6.54 -4.24
N ALA A 415 12.61 5.28 -4.13
CA ALA A 415 13.84 4.98 -3.41
C ALA A 415 15.05 5.72 -4.00
N ARG A 416 15.17 5.74 -5.33
CA ARG A 416 16.20 6.47 -6.07
C ARG A 416 16.08 7.98 -5.87
N TYR A 417 14.86 8.53 -5.94
CA TYR A 417 14.60 9.95 -5.69
C TYR A 417 15.00 10.33 -4.25
N ASN A 418 14.58 9.56 -3.25
CA ASN A 418 14.93 9.79 -1.85
C ASN A 418 16.44 9.69 -1.60
N PHE A 419 17.13 8.76 -2.26
CA PHE A 419 18.59 8.66 -2.20
C PHE A 419 19.28 9.93 -2.72
N ILE A 420 18.81 10.46 -3.86
CA ILE A 420 19.32 11.72 -4.41
C ILE A 420 19.03 12.90 -3.47
N ALA A 421 17.81 12.96 -2.91
CA ALA A 421 17.39 14.01 -1.99
C ALA A 421 18.21 14.05 -0.69
N LYS A 422 18.73 12.91 -0.21
CA LYS A 422 19.63 12.85 0.96
C LYS A 422 20.93 13.64 0.76
N HIS A 423 21.42 13.77 -0.47
CA HIS A 423 22.66 14.48 -0.76
C HIS A 423 22.43 15.97 -1.00
N SER A 424 22.95 16.80 -0.08
CA SER A 424 22.79 18.26 -0.11
C SER A 424 23.84 18.99 -0.98
N PHE A 425 25.00 18.40 -1.28
CA PHE A 425 26.02 19.04 -2.11
C PHE A 425 25.58 19.17 -3.57
N ALA A 426 25.55 20.39 -4.11
CA ALA A 426 24.99 20.69 -5.44
C ALA A 426 25.59 19.85 -6.58
N LYS A 427 26.93 19.71 -6.66
CA LYS A 427 27.59 18.94 -7.72
C LYS A 427 27.30 17.44 -7.64
N THR A 428 27.38 16.87 -6.45
CA THR A 428 27.06 15.46 -6.20
C THR A 428 25.60 15.17 -6.55
N HIS A 429 24.68 16.04 -6.10
CA HIS A 429 23.26 15.93 -6.41
C HIS A 429 22.99 15.99 -7.92
N ALA A 430 23.60 16.94 -8.62
CA ALA A 430 23.46 17.08 -10.08
C ALA A 430 23.99 15.84 -10.83
N GLN A 431 25.14 15.30 -10.42
CA GLN A 431 25.72 14.10 -11.04
C GLN A 431 24.84 12.86 -10.78
N LEU A 432 24.32 12.67 -9.57
CA LEU A 432 23.38 11.57 -9.28
C LEU A 432 22.08 11.69 -10.08
N ARG A 433 21.53 12.91 -10.21
CA ARG A 433 20.35 13.18 -11.06
C ARG A 433 20.62 12.90 -12.54
N ARG A 434 21.83 13.20 -13.02
CA ARG A 434 22.27 12.84 -14.38
C ARG A 434 22.32 11.32 -14.58
N ILE A 435 22.83 10.57 -13.60
CA ILE A 435 22.81 9.09 -13.65
C ILE A 435 21.36 8.60 -13.70
N MET A 436 20.48 9.11 -12.85
CA MET A 436 19.06 8.75 -12.87
C MET A 436 18.40 9.04 -14.23
N GLY A 437 18.68 10.18 -14.86
CA GLY A 437 18.19 10.49 -16.21
C GLY A 437 18.72 9.56 -17.31
N LYS A 438 19.77 8.79 -17.05
CA LYS A 438 20.21 7.71 -17.94
C LYS A 438 19.46 6.41 -17.71
N LEU A 439 19.14 6.09 -16.45
CA LEU A 439 18.35 4.91 -16.07
C LEU A 439 16.91 4.96 -16.59
N TYR A 440 16.34 6.16 -16.78
CA TYR A 440 14.95 6.33 -17.21
C TYR A 440 14.84 7.08 -18.56
N TYR A 441 13.81 6.77 -19.35
CA TYR A 441 13.32 7.63 -20.41
C TYR A 441 12.55 8.78 -19.75
N LEU A 442 13.05 10.00 -19.88
CA LEU A 442 12.33 11.18 -19.39
C LEU A 442 11.05 11.40 -20.21
N GLU A 443 11.16 11.27 -21.52
CA GLU A 443 10.06 11.32 -22.48
C GLU A 443 10.36 10.29 -23.58
N LYS A 444 9.37 9.43 -23.88
CA LYS A 444 9.39 8.45 -24.95
C LYS A 444 8.10 8.61 -25.75
N ASN A 445 8.24 8.89 -27.04
CA ASN A 445 7.09 8.96 -27.94
C ASN A 445 6.58 7.55 -28.20
N CYS A 446 5.29 7.34 -27.96
CA CYS A 446 4.59 6.08 -28.08
C CYS A 446 3.52 6.25 -29.16
N VAL A 447 3.71 5.55 -30.29
CA VAL A 447 2.75 5.52 -31.39
C VAL A 447 1.67 4.51 -31.03
N LEU A 448 0.42 4.96 -30.93
CA LEU A 448 -0.70 4.09 -30.53
C LEU A 448 -1.47 3.53 -31.73
N ASN A 449 -1.44 4.23 -32.86
CA ASN A 449 -2.01 3.73 -34.09
C ASN A 449 -1.10 4.06 -35.28
N THR A 450 -0.83 3.08 -36.13
CA THR A 450 0.06 3.22 -37.30
C THR A 450 -0.60 3.92 -38.50
N GLY A 451 -1.68 4.67 -38.27
CA GLY A 451 -2.35 5.47 -39.31
C GLY A 451 -3.16 6.63 -38.73
N ASN A 452 -3.30 7.71 -39.50
CA ASN A 452 -4.14 8.87 -39.17
C ASN A 452 -5.64 8.50 -39.25
N THR A 453 -6.12 7.62 -38.37
CA THR A 453 -7.53 7.28 -38.28
C THR A 453 -8.26 8.30 -37.42
N THR A 454 -9.40 8.81 -37.91
CA THR A 454 -10.31 9.59 -37.10
C THR A 454 -10.99 8.73 -36.05
N TYR A 455 -11.33 9.32 -34.90
CA TYR A 455 -12.01 8.59 -33.81
C TYR A 455 -13.34 7.98 -34.25
N GLN A 456 -14.09 8.66 -35.12
CA GLN A 456 -15.36 8.15 -35.64
C GLN A 456 -15.18 6.88 -36.47
N ASN A 457 -14.17 6.85 -37.35
CA ASN A 457 -13.85 5.67 -38.14
C ASN A 457 -13.35 4.53 -37.23
N TRP A 458 -12.56 4.86 -36.21
CA TRP A 458 -12.07 3.88 -35.25
C TRP A 458 -13.20 3.27 -34.39
N LEU A 459 -14.15 4.08 -33.91
CA LEU A 459 -15.32 3.61 -33.16
C LEU A 459 -16.19 2.69 -34.01
N ASN A 460 -16.47 3.08 -35.25
CA ASN A 460 -17.26 2.27 -36.19
C ASN A 460 -16.57 0.94 -36.52
N ASN A 461 -15.26 0.95 -36.78
CA ASN A 461 -14.50 -0.27 -37.07
C ASN A 461 -14.50 -1.27 -35.91
N ASN A 462 -14.52 -0.79 -34.67
CA ASN A 462 -14.59 -1.63 -33.48
C ASN A 462 -16.03 -1.89 -32.99
N GLY A 463 -17.04 -1.34 -33.67
CA GLY A 463 -18.46 -1.56 -33.35
C GLY A 463 -18.97 -0.86 -32.09
N PHE A 464 -18.33 0.24 -31.65
CA PHE A 464 -18.78 0.97 -30.46
C PHE A 464 -19.83 2.03 -30.80
N VAL A 465 -21.03 1.89 -30.24
CA VAL A 465 -22.12 2.87 -30.35
C VAL A 465 -22.17 3.67 -29.05
N LEU A 466 -21.86 4.98 -29.11
CA LEU A 466 -21.74 5.87 -27.95
C LEU A 466 -22.66 7.11 -28.04
N ASP A 467 -23.69 7.06 -28.88
CA ASP A 467 -24.54 8.21 -29.19
C ASP A 467 -25.58 8.50 -28.09
N GLU A 468 -26.00 7.47 -27.36
CA GLU A 468 -27.01 7.57 -26.28
C GLU A 468 -26.40 7.83 -24.89
N PHE A 469 -25.08 7.98 -24.80
CA PHE A 469 -24.38 8.15 -23.51
C PHE A 469 -24.47 9.59 -23.00
N THR A 470 -24.86 9.76 -21.74
CA THR A 470 -24.76 11.05 -21.07
C THR A 470 -23.31 11.38 -20.72
N LYS A 471 -23.02 12.65 -20.38
CA LYS A 471 -21.68 13.07 -19.94
C LYS A 471 -21.18 12.25 -18.74
N GLU A 472 -22.05 11.98 -17.78
CA GLU A 472 -21.72 11.17 -16.60
C GLU A 472 -21.42 9.71 -16.95
N ASP A 473 -22.18 9.12 -17.87
CA ASP A 473 -21.93 7.74 -18.32
C ASP A 473 -20.58 7.60 -19.01
N LEU A 474 -20.18 8.59 -19.82
CA LEU A 474 -18.86 8.61 -20.47
C LEU A 474 -17.74 8.73 -19.44
N ILE A 475 -17.90 9.58 -18.42
CA ILE A 475 -16.91 9.72 -17.34
C ILE A 475 -16.80 8.40 -16.57
N ASN A 476 -17.92 7.80 -16.20
CA ASN A 476 -17.96 6.54 -15.48
C ASN A 476 -17.31 5.41 -16.29
N LEU A 477 -17.64 5.27 -17.57
CA LEU A 477 -17.03 4.29 -18.47
C LEU A 477 -15.52 4.51 -18.60
N GLY A 478 -15.07 5.77 -18.78
CA GLY A 478 -13.66 6.12 -18.89
C GLY A 478 -12.87 5.79 -17.62
N MET A 479 -13.44 6.09 -16.45
CA MET A 479 -12.83 5.76 -15.16
C MET A 479 -12.82 4.26 -14.89
N GLU A 480 -13.89 3.54 -15.27
CA GLU A 480 -13.95 2.08 -15.14
C GLU A 480 -12.87 1.41 -16.00
N LEU A 481 -12.67 1.86 -17.24
CA LEU A 481 -11.60 1.39 -18.12
C LEU A 481 -10.23 1.56 -17.46
N ILE A 482 -9.92 2.76 -16.97
CA ILE A 482 -8.65 3.04 -16.29
C ILE A 482 -8.46 2.11 -15.08
N ASN A 483 -9.49 1.95 -14.25
CA ASN A 483 -9.40 1.13 -13.04
C ASN A 483 -9.19 -0.35 -13.38
N LYS A 484 -9.92 -0.88 -14.38
CA LYS A 484 -9.82 -2.27 -14.81
C LYS A 484 -8.51 -2.55 -15.56
N THR A 485 -8.03 -1.63 -16.39
CA THR A 485 -6.78 -1.81 -17.15
C THR A 485 -5.55 -1.73 -16.26
N THR A 486 -5.51 -0.76 -15.33
CA THR A 486 -4.33 -0.52 -14.48
C THR A 486 -4.33 -1.37 -13.21
N GLY A 487 -5.48 -1.95 -12.84
CA GLY A 487 -5.67 -2.62 -11.54
C GLY A 487 -5.58 -1.66 -10.35
N TYR A 488 -5.57 -0.34 -10.58
CA TYR A 488 -5.55 0.66 -9.52
C TYR A 488 -6.91 0.67 -8.81
N SER A 489 -7.02 -0.09 -7.73
CA SER A 489 -8.23 -0.11 -6.91
C SER A 489 -8.21 1.07 -5.93
N VAL A 490 -9.32 1.81 -5.89
CA VAL A 490 -9.63 2.81 -4.84
C VAL A 490 -9.63 2.17 -3.43
N ASN A 491 -9.62 0.83 -3.36
CA ASN A 491 -9.70 0.04 -2.13
C ASN A 491 -8.59 0.35 -1.12
N SER A 492 -7.36 0.65 -1.54
CA SER A 492 -6.27 0.89 -0.58
C SER A 492 -6.50 2.12 0.33
N GLN A 493 -7.22 3.13 -0.14
CA GLN A 493 -7.63 4.28 0.68
C GLN A 493 -8.81 3.92 1.59
N LYS A 494 -9.77 3.13 1.07
CA LYS A 494 -10.89 2.60 1.84
C LYS A 494 -10.42 1.68 2.98
N GLU A 495 -9.42 0.84 2.76
CA GLU A 495 -8.89 -0.09 3.75
C GLU A 495 -8.37 0.62 5.00
N LYS A 496 -7.61 1.72 4.83
CA LYS A 496 -7.14 2.50 5.99
C LYS A 496 -8.30 3.20 6.70
N ALA A 497 -9.27 3.68 5.94
CA ALA A 497 -10.45 4.31 6.49
C ALA A 497 -11.26 3.35 7.34
N GLU A 498 -11.55 2.17 6.80
CA GLU A 498 -12.23 1.07 7.47
C GLU A 498 -11.46 0.59 8.70
N LEU A 499 -10.12 0.55 8.64
CA LEU A 499 -9.29 0.21 9.79
C LEU A 499 -9.41 1.26 10.92
N GLN A 500 -9.36 2.55 10.59
CA GLN A 500 -9.51 3.61 11.58
C GLN A 500 -10.91 3.58 12.20
N GLU A 501 -11.94 3.49 11.37
CA GLU A 501 -13.34 3.39 11.82
C GLU A 501 -13.52 2.18 12.74
N ALA A 502 -13.00 1.02 12.36
CA ALA A 502 -13.04 -0.19 13.17
C ALA A 502 -12.39 0.02 14.54
N VAL A 503 -11.16 0.55 14.60
CA VAL A 503 -10.46 0.79 15.86
C VAL A 503 -11.23 1.76 16.76
N ILE A 504 -11.75 2.85 16.19
CA ILE A 504 -12.43 3.90 16.95
C ILE A 504 -13.76 3.41 17.49
N GLU A 505 -14.54 2.68 16.69
CA GLU A 505 -15.80 2.11 17.14
C GLU A 505 -15.59 1.05 18.24
N ILE A 506 -14.53 0.24 18.15
CA ILE A 506 -14.15 -0.69 19.23
C ILE A 506 -13.81 0.09 20.51
N MET A 507 -13.01 1.15 20.39
CA MET A 507 -12.64 1.98 21.53
C MET A 507 -13.86 2.69 22.14
N LYS A 508 -14.77 3.20 21.30
CA LYS A 508 -16.02 3.84 21.70
C LYS A 508 -16.89 2.87 22.50
N GLN A 509 -17.02 1.63 22.03
CA GLN A 509 -17.79 0.58 22.71
C GLN A 509 -17.25 0.24 24.10
N PHE A 510 -15.92 0.23 24.28
CA PHE A 510 -15.28 -0.09 25.57
C PHE A 510 -14.96 1.13 26.44
N SER A 511 -15.33 2.32 25.98
CA SER A 511 -15.20 3.57 26.73
C SER A 511 -16.51 3.95 27.41
N SER A 512 -16.41 4.86 28.39
CA SER A 512 -17.59 5.43 29.05
C SER A 512 -18.37 6.31 28.07
N TYR A 513 -19.70 6.29 28.14
CA TYR A 513 -20.60 7.07 27.26
C TYR A 513 -20.29 8.58 27.22
N SER A 514 -19.66 9.11 28.27
CA SER A 514 -19.25 10.51 28.38
C SER A 514 -18.04 10.90 27.51
N VAL A 515 -17.36 9.92 26.90
CA VAL A 515 -16.20 10.16 26.04
C VAL A 515 -16.68 10.36 24.61
N GLN A 516 -16.32 11.50 24.05
CA GLN A 516 -16.67 11.87 22.69
C GLN A 516 -15.53 11.50 21.75
N TYR A 517 -15.81 10.69 20.74
CA TYR A 517 -14.87 10.37 19.67
C TYR A 517 -15.22 11.16 18.43
N ILE A 518 -14.25 11.90 17.92
CA ILE A 518 -14.29 12.60 16.63
C ILE A 518 -13.24 11.94 15.76
N TYR A 519 -13.60 11.64 14.51
CA TYR A 519 -12.63 11.07 13.60
C TYR A 519 -12.83 11.60 12.20
N ASP A 520 -11.70 11.90 11.56
CA ASP A 520 -11.65 12.37 10.19
C ASP A 520 -10.45 11.71 9.49
N ILE A 521 -10.61 11.51 8.19
CA ILE A 521 -9.57 11.00 7.30
C ILE A 521 -9.34 12.07 6.26
N SER A 522 -8.32 12.86 6.52
CA SER A 522 -7.86 13.83 5.54
C SER A 522 -7.01 13.09 4.48
N PRO A 523 -7.44 13.03 3.20
CA PRO A 523 -6.52 12.64 2.14
C PRO A 523 -5.40 13.68 2.13
N ALA A 524 -4.14 13.25 2.19
CA ALA A 524 -3.04 14.19 2.04
C ALA A 524 -3.02 14.68 0.59
N ASN A 525 -3.75 15.78 0.30
CA ASN A 525 -3.56 16.58 -0.91
C ASN A 525 -2.29 17.44 -0.82
N THR A 526 -1.32 17.01 -0.02
CA THR A 526 -0.03 17.68 0.15
C THR A 526 1.03 16.87 -0.57
N ILE A 527 1.72 17.52 -1.51
CA ILE A 527 2.87 16.92 -2.18
C ILE A 527 4.10 17.25 -1.35
N LEU A 528 4.76 16.25 -0.78
CA LEU A 528 6.03 16.42 -0.09
C LEU A 528 7.13 16.63 -1.12
N VAL A 529 7.44 17.88 -1.43
CA VAL A 529 8.62 18.23 -2.23
C VAL A 529 9.87 18.07 -1.36
N ASN A 530 10.40 16.85 -1.30
CA ASN A 530 11.60 16.55 -0.52
C ASN A 530 12.86 16.96 -1.32
N THR A 531 13.14 18.25 -1.35
CA THR A 531 14.46 18.74 -1.76
C THR A 531 15.14 19.33 -0.54
N ASN A 532 16.12 18.62 0.00
CA ASN A 532 17.05 19.23 0.95
C ASN A 532 17.66 20.48 0.31
N ASN A 533 17.88 21.53 1.10
CA ASN A 533 18.54 22.74 0.64
C ASN A 533 19.90 22.39 0.03
N LEU A 534 20.07 22.71 -1.26
CA LEU A 534 21.31 22.46 -1.97
C LEU A 534 22.38 23.42 -1.43
N ARG A 535 23.43 22.85 -0.86
CA ARG A 535 24.59 23.61 -0.41
C ARG A 535 25.56 23.79 -1.57
N PRO A 536 26.16 24.99 -1.73
CA PRO A 536 27.26 25.16 -2.66
C PRO A 536 28.37 24.18 -2.30
N ASP A 537 28.95 23.53 -3.31
CA ASP A 537 30.09 22.64 -3.12
C ASP A 537 31.35 23.47 -2.83
N ASN A 538 32.33 22.91 -2.11
CA ASN A 538 33.59 23.58 -1.83
C ASN A 538 34.29 23.92 -3.15
N VAL A 539 34.28 25.21 -3.53
CA VAL A 539 34.98 25.71 -4.71
C VAL A 539 36.47 25.75 -4.38
N VAL A 540 37.18 24.66 -4.68
CA VAL A 540 38.65 24.67 -4.66
C VAL A 540 39.11 25.34 -5.94
N SER A 541 39.38 26.65 -5.89
CA SER A 541 40.05 27.35 -6.98
C SER A 541 41.51 26.90 -7.03
N LYS A 542 41.84 26.00 -7.98
CA LYS A 542 43.24 25.69 -8.29
C LYS A 542 43.80 26.79 -9.18
N LEU A 543 44.35 27.85 -8.58
CA LEU A 543 45.20 28.81 -9.29
C LEU A 543 46.52 28.12 -9.66
N ARG A 544 46.71 27.80 -10.94
CA ARG A 544 48.04 27.43 -11.47
C ARG A 544 48.75 28.70 -11.93
N ALA A 545 49.62 29.24 -11.09
CA ALA A 545 50.59 30.24 -11.51
C ALA A 545 51.77 29.54 -12.20
N LYS A 546 52.03 29.85 -13.48
CA LYS A 546 53.28 29.50 -14.15
C LYS A 546 54.21 30.72 -14.10
N ALA A 547 55.22 30.68 -13.25
CA ALA A 547 56.30 31.67 -13.28
C ALA A 547 57.41 31.16 -14.20
N LYS A 548 57.71 31.88 -15.28
CA LYS A 548 58.92 31.66 -16.07
C LYS A 548 60.04 32.49 -15.44
N PHE A 549 61.02 31.84 -14.85
CA PHE A 549 62.22 32.49 -14.34
C PHE A 549 63.30 32.50 -15.45
N PRO A 550 63.90 33.65 -15.79
CA PRO A 550 65.05 33.68 -16.70
C PRO A 550 66.26 33.02 -16.05
N PHE A 551 67.08 32.33 -16.85
CA PHE A 551 68.09 31.35 -16.41
C PHE A 551 69.30 31.92 -15.64
N ASN A 552 69.33 33.21 -15.32
CA ASN A 552 70.49 33.88 -14.68
C ASN A 552 70.10 34.77 -13.49
N LEU A 553 69.32 34.24 -12.55
CA LEU A 553 69.15 34.88 -11.24
C LEU A 553 69.61 33.92 -10.15
N ASN A 554 70.85 34.10 -9.69
CA ASN A 554 71.38 33.42 -8.53
C ASN A 554 70.72 34.01 -7.26
N ASN A 555 70.11 33.11 -6.48
CA ASN A 555 69.47 33.30 -5.17
C ASN A 555 68.11 34.00 -5.13
N ILE A 556 67.07 33.20 -5.38
CA ILE A 556 65.73 33.43 -4.85
C ILE A 556 65.69 32.89 -3.41
N ARG A 557 65.52 33.76 -2.40
CA ARG A 557 65.18 33.39 -1.01
C ARG A 557 63.93 34.16 -0.58
N ASN A 558 63.10 33.55 0.27
CA ASN A 558 61.88 34.11 0.86
C ASN A 558 60.71 34.35 -0.12
N VAL A 559 60.35 33.33 -0.91
CA VAL A 559 59.08 33.34 -1.67
C VAL A 559 57.95 32.83 -0.78
N TYR A 560 56.94 33.67 -0.56
CA TYR A 560 55.70 33.27 0.11
C TYR A 560 54.51 33.64 -0.77
N PHE A 561 53.60 32.69 -0.97
CA PHE A 561 52.33 32.94 -1.64
C PHE A 561 51.30 33.39 -0.61
N ARG A 562 50.77 34.62 -0.75
CA ARG A 562 49.58 35.04 -0.02
C ARG A 562 48.35 34.71 -0.87
N PRO A 563 47.45 33.82 -0.42
CA PRO A 563 46.18 33.65 -1.10
C PRO A 563 45.37 34.95 -0.98
N ASN A 564 44.67 35.34 -2.05
CA ASN A 564 43.69 36.42 -1.97
C ASN A 564 42.64 36.05 -0.92
N SER A 565 42.30 36.99 -0.05
CA SER A 565 41.23 36.82 0.94
C SER A 565 39.96 36.38 0.24
N VAL A 566 39.44 35.22 0.63
CA VAL A 566 38.13 34.73 0.18
C VAL A 566 37.12 35.82 0.50
N ILE A 567 36.46 36.35 -0.52
CA ILE A 567 35.32 37.26 -0.35
C ILE A 567 34.24 36.42 0.34
N ASN A 568 34.07 36.60 1.65
CA ASN A 568 32.89 36.09 2.33
C ASN A 568 31.67 36.77 1.72
N PRO A 569 30.61 36.03 1.37
CA PRO A 569 29.39 36.65 0.88
C PRO A 569 28.85 37.57 1.98
N VAL A 570 28.68 38.83 1.64
CA VAL A 570 28.06 39.85 2.49
C VAL A 570 26.70 39.31 2.95
N SER A 571 26.55 39.16 4.26
CA SER A 571 25.25 38.92 4.89
C SER A 571 24.39 40.16 4.61
N ILE A 572 23.45 40.04 3.69
CA ILE A 572 22.41 41.02 3.49
C ILE A 572 21.44 40.82 4.67
N THR A 573 21.41 41.80 5.55
CA THR A 573 20.43 41.97 6.64
C THR A 573 19.03 42.14 6.11
#